data_AF-A0A0W0VCE3-F1
#
_entry.id   AF-A0A0W0VCE3-F1
#
_cell.length_a   1.000
_cell.length_b   1.000
_cell.length_c   1.000
_cell.angle_alpha   90.00
_cell.angle_beta   90.00
_cell.angle_gamma   90.00
#
_symmetry.space_group_name_H-M   'P 1'
#
loop_
_entity.id
_entity.type
_entity.pdbx_description
1 polymer ?
#
loop_
_entity_poly.entity_id
_entity_poly.type
_entity_poly.pdbx_seq_one_letter_code
_entity_poly.pdbx_strand_id
1 'polypeptide(L)'
;MLVFGDHDEVFNARERVICIQLALAEARLRRGIHRHSLLVQSLIDAGQLWQALEDNANECIEDIAQISKWTMEIAKAVVHSWNSCFREVIAIRSGPKLSCDLICKARVPEGFLHYALYIEAYLEAAKQLPQGIWHVVGIRSIGTTLAAVVAAVLKSSNLITVRPSGKPYKRKLSPQDIERLPQDAMVAVVDEGPGLSGSTFLAVSQALKDRGCTVFLIPSHPNPPGRAGNINSQAKWESTCRVPADSLAVLEGMGQSERALKQWVEEQVGPVLHFKDVSCGRWRKQFYISDESIIESLDSSLCFMASTDKQKWLVKFCGLGRWGEHRYQLAKRLGEHGWTLETIALVHGFSLISWPDKACAYTGNDSDFPRSKAIVRAAEYLAFRAQYCHPPEGIRGASLQVLWNMVKTNVNIALNSIPKVLLDTESWLTSLEPEVSPIAQDARLQPYEWLITEDECLIKMNATDCHLGHDLIGPQDIAWDIAGLETEWQLTVDESNVVQEIIFNRTGRRRTQELLSIYRVAYRAFRMGQLWMGTENSGCQTETGRFLKAATKRMQASLVLAIEDWAKSRC
;
A
#
# COMPACT_ATOMS: atom_id res chain seq x y z
N MET A 1 -11.81 1.09 16.58
CA MET A 1 -10.54 1.81 16.79
C MET A 1 -10.11 2.44 15.48
N LEU A 2 -9.38 3.56 15.51
CA LEU A 2 -8.81 4.24 14.35
C LEU A 2 -7.41 3.65 14.07
N VAL A 3 -7.26 3.04 12.89
CA VAL A 3 -6.03 2.36 12.45
C VAL A 3 -5.78 2.66 10.98
N PHE A 4 -6.80 2.49 10.14
CA PHE A 4 -6.75 2.80 8.72
C PHE A 4 -6.76 4.30 8.44
N GLY A 5 -6.08 4.70 7.38
CA GLY A 5 -6.09 6.05 6.83
C GLY A 5 -5.66 6.01 5.37
N ASP A 6 -6.21 6.91 4.57
CA ASP A 6 -5.81 7.11 3.18
C ASP A 6 -4.57 8.01 3.16
N HIS A 7 -3.57 7.66 2.36
CA HIS A 7 -2.43 8.54 2.11
C HIS A 7 -2.64 9.41 0.87
N ASP A 8 -2.23 10.66 0.98
CA ASP A 8 -2.20 11.61 -0.12
C ASP A 8 -0.76 11.91 -0.51
N GLU A 9 -0.57 12.16 -1.80
CA GLU A 9 0.66 12.65 -2.39
C GLU A 9 0.44 14.08 -2.90
N VAL A 10 1.41 14.95 -2.63
CA VAL A 10 1.45 16.32 -3.15
C VAL A 10 2.54 16.44 -4.20
N PHE A 11 2.22 16.95 -5.38
CA PHE A 11 3.17 17.10 -6.48
C PHE A 11 2.80 18.26 -7.42
N ASN A 12 3.78 18.81 -8.13
CA ASN A 12 3.52 19.76 -9.20
C ASN A 12 3.06 19.05 -10.48
N ALA A 13 2.00 19.55 -11.13
CA ALA A 13 1.42 18.94 -12.32
C ALA A 13 2.39 18.87 -13.51
N ARG A 14 3.18 19.93 -13.75
CA ARG A 14 4.15 19.99 -14.87
C ARG A 14 5.33 19.07 -14.62
N GLU A 15 5.86 19.04 -13.40
CA GLU A 15 6.92 18.10 -13.01
C GLU A 15 6.45 16.65 -13.19
N ARG A 16 5.19 16.34 -12.84
CA ARG A 16 4.63 15.01 -13.06
C ARG A 16 4.59 14.62 -14.54
N VAL A 17 4.25 15.54 -15.44
CA VAL A 17 4.31 15.27 -16.90
C VAL A 17 5.74 14.94 -17.33
N ILE A 18 6.75 15.66 -16.82
CA ILE A 18 8.16 15.40 -17.11
C ILE A 18 8.55 14.00 -16.63
N CYS A 19 8.20 13.63 -15.40
CA CYS A 19 8.46 12.28 -14.87
C CYS A 19 7.84 11.18 -15.73
N ILE A 20 6.60 11.35 -16.19
CA ILE A 20 5.93 10.40 -17.09
C ILE A 20 6.66 10.33 -18.44
N GLN A 21 7.06 11.47 -19.02
CA GLN A 21 7.81 11.50 -20.27
C GLN A 21 9.16 10.78 -20.16
N LEU A 22 9.87 10.93 -19.03
CA LEU A 22 11.12 10.22 -18.76
C LEU A 22 10.90 8.70 -18.66
N ALA A 23 9.86 8.26 -17.94
CA ALA A 23 9.50 6.85 -17.85
C ALA A 23 9.14 6.25 -19.23
N LEU A 24 8.40 6.99 -20.06
CA LEU A 24 8.09 6.59 -21.44
C LEU A 24 9.33 6.56 -22.34
N ALA A 25 10.28 7.46 -22.14
CA ALA A 25 11.55 7.46 -22.86
C ALA A 25 12.40 6.23 -22.46
N GLU A 26 12.47 5.91 -21.17
CA GLU A 26 13.14 4.70 -20.70
C GLU A 26 12.45 3.43 -21.23
N ALA A 27 11.13 3.39 -21.28
CA ALA A 27 10.37 2.25 -21.81
C ALA A 27 10.80 1.88 -23.24
N ARG A 28 11.18 2.87 -24.06
CA ARG A 28 11.68 2.65 -25.44
C ARG A 28 13.03 1.94 -25.48
N LEU A 29 13.82 2.02 -24.41
CA LEU A 29 15.13 1.39 -24.28
C LEU A 29 15.05 -0.03 -23.69
N ARG A 30 13.94 -0.36 -23.02
CA ARG A 30 13.70 -1.67 -22.41
C ARG A 30 12.98 -2.63 -23.37
N ARG A 31 12.93 -3.91 -23.00
CA ARG A 31 12.27 -4.99 -23.76
C ARG A 31 11.38 -5.83 -22.84
N GLY A 32 10.48 -6.61 -23.42
CA GLY A 32 9.66 -7.58 -22.70
C GLY A 32 8.86 -6.95 -21.57
N ILE A 33 8.75 -7.68 -20.46
CA ILE A 33 8.01 -7.27 -19.26
C ILE A 33 8.56 -5.98 -18.62
N HIS A 34 9.86 -5.69 -18.75
CA HIS A 34 10.47 -4.48 -18.22
C HIS A 34 9.98 -3.22 -18.93
N ARG A 35 9.86 -3.27 -20.28
CA ARG A 35 9.20 -2.19 -21.04
C ARG A 35 7.74 -2.04 -20.63
N HIS A 36 7.03 -3.16 -20.54
CA HIS A 36 5.61 -3.15 -20.19
C HIS A 36 5.37 -2.52 -18.81
N SER A 37 6.20 -2.84 -17.83
CA SER A 37 6.15 -2.28 -16.48
C SER A 37 6.28 -0.75 -16.47
N LEU A 38 7.17 -0.19 -17.30
CA LEU A 38 7.32 1.26 -17.44
C LEU A 38 6.13 1.93 -18.15
N LEU A 39 5.49 1.24 -19.10
CA LEU A 39 4.25 1.72 -19.71
C LEU A 39 3.11 1.75 -18.68
N VAL A 40 3.00 0.70 -17.86
CA VAL A 40 2.03 0.59 -16.76
C VAL A 40 2.28 1.66 -15.72
N GLN A 41 3.53 1.89 -15.31
CA GLN A 41 3.91 3.01 -14.44
C GLN A 41 3.44 4.35 -15.01
N SER A 42 3.79 4.62 -16.26
CA SER A 42 3.42 5.86 -16.95
C SER A 42 1.91 6.07 -16.99
N LEU A 43 1.15 4.98 -17.15
CA LEU A 43 -0.31 5.00 -17.15
C LEU A 43 -0.89 5.27 -15.77
N ILE A 44 -0.36 4.64 -14.72
CA ILE A 44 -0.76 4.88 -13.33
C ILE A 44 -0.54 6.35 -12.99
N ASP A 45 0.64 6.88 -13.31
CA ASP A 45 1.03 8.27 -13.04
C ASP A 45 0.16 9.26 -13.83
N ALA A 46 -0.13 8.98 -15.10
CA ALA A 46 -0.99 9.82 -15.94
C ALA A 46 -2.46 9.80 -15.48
N GLY A 47 -2.96 8.64 -15.04
CA GLY A 47 -4.30 8.53 -14.46
C GLY A 47 -4.43 9.25 -13.12
N GLN A 48 -3.43 9.16 -12.25
CA GLN A 48 -3.39 9.92 -10.99
C GLN A 48 -3.33 11.44 -11.24
N LEU A 49 -2.52 11.88 -12.22
CA LEU A 49 -2.48 13.29 -12.63
C LEU A 49 -3.85 13.74 -13.18
N TRP A 50 -4.48 12.92 -14.02
CA TRP A 50 -5.82 13.21 -14.54
C TRP A 50 -6.84 13.37 -13.40
N GLN A 51 -6.85 12.44 -12.44
CA GLN A 51 -7.69 12.54 -11.25
C GLN A 51 -7.47 13.85 -10.50
N ALA A 52 -6.21 14.24 -10.30
CA ALA A 52 -5.87 15.45 -9.55
C ALA A 52 -6.35 16.72 -10.27
N LEU A 53 -6.24 16.79 -11.60
CA LEU A 53 -6.75 17.92 -12.37
C LEU A 53 -8.29 17.96 -12.35
N GLU A 54 -8.96 16.81 -12.45
CA GLU A 54 -10.43 16.71 -12.33
C GLU A 54 -10.95 17.12 -10.94
N ASP A 55 -10.14 16.97 -9.90
CA ASP A 55 -10.46 17.44 -8.55
C ASP A 55 -10.27 18.96 -8.40
N ASN A 56 -9.52 19.59 -9.31
CA ASN A 56 -9.26 21.03 -9.39
C ASN A 56 -9.82 21.65 -10.68
N ALA A 57 -10.93 21.11 -11.20
CA ALA A 57 -11.40 21.38 -12.55
C ALA A 57 -11.67 22.85 -12.87
N ASN A 58 -11.98 23.68 -11.86
CA ASN A 58 -12.20 25.12 -12.03
C ASN A 58 -10.95 25.87 -12.51
N GLU A 59 -9.75 25.30 -12.35
CA GLU A 59 -8.47 25.97 -12.62
C GLU A 59 -7.78 25.48 -13.91
N CYS A 60 -8.18 24.33 -14.45
CA CYS A 60 -7.38 23.62 -15.48
C CYS A 60 -8.22 22.84 -16.53
N ILE A 61 -9.38 23.35 -16.98
CA ILE A 61 -10.29 22.64 -17.93
C ILE A 61 -9.58 22.16 -19.21
N GLU A 62 -8.78 23.02 -19.85
CA GLU A 62 -8.06 22.68 -21.08
C GLU A 62 -7.00 21.59 -20.85
N ASP A 63 -6.34 21.64 -19.69
CA ASP A 63 -5.30 20.68 -19.30
C ASP A 63 -5.91 19.30 -19.00
N ILE A 64 -7.13 19.22 -18.46
CA ILE A 64 -7.87 17.96 -18.27
C ILE A 64 -8.10 17.24 -19.60
N ALA A 65 -8.53 17.96 -20.64
CA ALA A 65 -8.79 17.38 -21.96
C ALA A 65 -7.49 16.85 -22.60
N GLN A 66 -6.38 17.57 -22.43
CA GLN A 66 -5.07 17.15 -22.93
C GLN A 66 -4.54 15.91 -22.19
N ILE A 67 -4.62 15.90 -20.86
CA ILE A 67 -4.16 14.79 -20.03
C ILE A 67 -5.00 13.54 -20.24
N SER A 68 -6.34 13.65 -20.24
CA SER A 68 -7.22 12.48 -20.49
C SER A 68 -6.92 11.80 -21.84
N LYS A 69 -6.70 12.59 -22.90
CA LYS A 69 -6.31 12.09 -24.22
C LYS A 69 -4.94 11.41 -24.19
N TRP A 70 -3.96 12.00 -23.49
CA TRP A 70 -2.63 11.41 -23.39
C TRP A 70 -2.63 10.11 -22.57
N THR A 71 -3.38 10.07 -21.45
CA THR A 71 -3.63 8.85 -20.67
C THR A 71 -4.24 7.75 -21.55
N MET A 72 -5.19 8.08 -22.41
CA MET A 72 -5.77 7.16 -23.39
C MET A 72 -4.75 6.64 -24.42
N GLU A 73 -3.82 7.48 -24.88
CA GLU A 73 -2.74 7.06 -25.78
C GLU A 73 -1.77 6.08 -25.08
N ILE A 74 -1.40 6.35 -23.83
CA ILE A 74 -0.58 5.45 -23.01
C ILE A 74 -1.32 4.13 -22.76
N ALA A 75 -2.62 4.18 -22.44
CA ALA A 75 -3.45 2.99 -22.24
C ALA A 75 -3.49 2.09 -23.48
N LYS A 76 -3.60 2.66 -24.69
CA LYS A 76 -3.52 1.91 -25.95
C LYS A 76 -2.18 1.21 -26.12
N ALA A 77 -1.08 1.86 -25.72
CA ALA A 77 0.25 1.25 -25.77
C ALA A 77 0.39 0.10 -24.76
N VAL A 78 -0.15 0.23 -23.55
CA VAL A 78 -0.23 -0.87 -22.57
C VAL A 78 -1.03 -2.04 -23.15
N VAL A 79 -2.22 -1.78 -23.70
CA VAL A 79 -3.09 -2.81 -24.29
C VAL A 79 -2.38 -3.56 -25.42
N HIS A 80 -1.70 -2.84 -26.30
CA HIS A 80 -0.96 -3.45 -27.40
C HIS A 80 0.27 -4.23 -26.94
N SER A 81 1.03 -3.68 -25.98
CA SER A 81 2.16 -4.36 -25.36
C SER A 81 1.72 -5.67 -24.71
N TRP A 82 0.59 -5.68 -24.00
CA TRP A 82 0.06 -6.90 -23.38
C TRP A 82 -0.39 -7.92 -24.42
N ASN A 83 -1.22 -7.50 -25.39
CA ASN A 83 -1.78 -8.39 -26.41
C ASN A 83 -0.72 -9.04 -27.29
N SER A 84 0.38 -8.35 -27.56
CA SER A 84 1.51 -8.87 -28.34
C SER A 84 2.48 -9.74 -27.52
N CYS A 85 2.16 -10.05 -26.26
CA CYS A 85 3.08 -10.70 -25.31
C CYS A 85 4.42 -9.95 -25.23
N PHE A 86 4.33 -8.62 -25.09
CA PHE A 86 5.45 -7.69 -24.94
C PHE A 86 6.39 -7.59 -26.14
N ARG A 87 5.98 -8.09 -27.31
CA ARG A 87 6.80 -8.06 -28.53
C ARG A 87 6.72 -6.71 -29.22
N GLU A 88 5.52 -6.17 -29.40
CA GLU A 88 5.30 -5.00 -30.24
C GLU A 88 5.48 -3.67 -29.47
N VAL A 89 5.91 -2.63 -30.20
CA VAL A 89 6.17 -1.28 -29.69
C VAL A 89 5.25 -0.30 -30.41
N ILE A 90 4.58 0.55 -29.65
CA ILE A 90 3.82 1.69 -30.19
C ILE A 90 4.52 2.99 -29.81
N ALA A 91 4.62 3.89 -30.77
CA ALA A 91 5.05 5.26 -30.53
C ALA A 91 3.96 6.02 -29.76
N ILE A 92 4.32 6.53 -28.58
CA ILE A 92 3.49 7.42 -27.78
C ILE A 92 3.99 8.85 -28.01
N ARG A 93 3.06 9.80 -28.18
CA ARG A 93 3.38 11.22 -28.37
C ARG A 93 4.01 11.79 -27.11
N SER A 94 4.79 12.86 -27.28
CA SER A 94 5.25 13.65 -26.14
C SER A 94 4.06 14.16 -25.33
N GLY A 95 4.20 14.16 -24.01
CA GLY A 95 3.19 14.68 -23.10
C GLY A 95 2.82 16.15 -23.34
N PRO A 96 1.62 16.55 -22.89
CA PRO A 96 1.09 17.88 -23.13
C PRO A 96 1.87 18.94 -22.35
N LYS A 97 1.84 20.19 -22.85
CA LYS A 97 2.34 21.34 -22.11
C LYS A 97 1.21 21.92 -21.29
N LEU A 98 1.22 21.70 -19.98
CA LEU A 98 0.15 22.16 -19.11
C LEU A 98 0.20 23.68 -18.94
N SER A 99 -0.95 24.32 -19.10
CA SER A 99 -1.13 25.75 -18.94
C SER A 99 -0.99 26.18 -17.47
N CYS A 100 -1.52 25.37 -16.53
CA CYS A 100 -1.46 25.66 -15.10
C CYS A 100 -0.20 25.08 -14.42
N ASP A 101 0.41 25.86 -13.52
CA ASP A 101 1.52 25.41 -12.65
C ASP A 101 0.97 25.00 -11.28
N LEU A 102 0.10 23.99 -11.30
CA LEU A 102 -0.71 23.62 -10.15
C LEU A 102 0.03 22.65 -9.23
N ILE A 103 0.01 22.93 -7.93
CA ILE A 103 0.35 21.94 -6.89
C ILE A 103 -0.89 21.09 -6.63
N CYS A 104 -0.82 19.87 -7.13
CA CYS A 104 -1.87 18.88 -7.04
C CYS A 104 -1.75 18.08 -5.75
N LYS A 105 -2.90 17.68 -5.21
CA LYS A 105 -3.00 16.68 -4.14
C LYS A 105 -3.85 15.51 -4.65
N ALA A 106 -3.29 14.31 -4.64
CA ALA A 106 -3.99 13.12 -5.10
C ALA A 106 -3.83 11.97 -4.11
N ARG A 107 -4.80 11.05 -4.09
CA ARG A 107 -4.69 9.84 -3.29
C ARG A 107 -3.61 8.94 -3.84
N VAL A 108 -2.87 8.28 -2.96
CA VAL A 108 -2.02 7.15 -3.34
C VAL A 108 -2.95 6.03 -3.85
N PRO A 109 -2.69 5.44 -5.03
CA PRO A 109 -3.55 4.41 -5.58
C PRO A 109 -3.28 3.06 -4.90
N GLU A 110 -3.96 2.82 -3.78
CA GLU A 110 -3.77 1.66 -2.91
C GLU A 110 -3.90 0.31 -3.63
N GLY A 111 -4.85 0.17 -4.56
CA GLY A 111 -4.97 -1.05 -5.38
C GLY A 111 -3.67 -1.45 -6.07
N PHE A 112 -2.98 -0.49 -6.67
CA PHE A 112 -1.70 -0.73 -7.33
C PHE A 112 -0.54 -0.96 -6.33
N LEU A 113 -0.65 -0.44 -5.11
CA LEU A 113 0.41 -0.49 -4.10
C LEU A 113 0.34 -1.73 -3.20
N HIS A 114 -0.88 -2.17 -2.86
CA HIS A 114 -1.12 -3.13 -1.78
C HIS A 114 -1.85 -4.39 -2.24
N TYR A 115 -2.78 -4.26 -3.18
CA TYR A 115 -3.74 -5.34 -3.47
C TYR A 115 -3.43 -6.12 -4.73
N ALA A 116 -2.24 -5.91 -5.32
CA ALA A 116 -1.85 -6.54 -6.58
C ALA A 116 -2.94 -6.36 -7.66
N LEU A 117 -3.52 -5.16 -7.74
CA LEU A 117 -4.53 -4.84 -8.75
C LEU A 117 -3.84 -4.62 -10.10
N TYR A 118 -3.83 -5.65 -10.94
CA TYR A 118 -3.18 -5.59 -12.25
C TYR A 118 -4.11 -4.93 -13.27
N ILE A 119 -3.57 -3.94 -14.00
CA ILE A 119 -4.31 -3.21 -15.06
C ILE A 119 -4.72 -4.16 -16.19
N GLU A 120 -3.87 -5.14 -16.44
CA GLU A 120 -4.01 -6.22 -17.40
C GLU A 120 -5.27 -7.04 -17.10
N ALA A 121 -5.68 -7.17 -15.84
CA ALA A 121 -6.89 -7.89 -15.46
C ALA A 121 -8.15 -7.15 -15.93
N TYR A 122 -8.13 -5.82 -15.89
CA TYR A 122 -9.22 -4.98 -16.41
C TYR A 122 -9.26 -4.99 -17.93
N LEU A 123 -8.10 -5.10 -18.58
CA LEU A 123 -8.00 -5.32 -20.02
C LEU A 123 -8.66 -6.66 -20.41
N GLU A 124 -8.33 -7.75 -19.73
CA GLU A 124 -8.90 -9.07 -20.02
C GLU A 124 -10.39 -9.15 -19.67
N ALA A 125 -10.84 -8.49 -18.60
CA ALA A 125 -12.26 -8.36 -18.28
C ALA A 125 -13.02 -7.60 -19.40
N ALA A 126 -12.46 -6.50 -19.90
CA ALA A 126 -13.09 -5.72 -20.97
C ALA A 126 -13.28 -6.51 -22.27
N LYS A 127 -12.39 -7.47 -22.59
CA LYS A 127 -12.54 -8.35 -23.77
C LYS A 127 -13.71 -9.31 -23.69
N GLN A 128 -14.20 -9.61 -22.48
CA GLN A 128 -15.34 -10.51 -22.27
C GLN A 128 -16.69 -9.80 -22.46
N LEU A 129 -16.68 -8.47 -22.55
CA LEU A 129 -17.90 -7.72 -22.81
C LEU A 129 -18.42 -7.96 -24.23
N PRO A 130 -19.75 -7.94 -24.43
CA PRO A 130 -20.33 -8.12 -25.75
C PRO A 130 -19.91 -7.00 -26.73
N GLN A 131 -19.91 -7.31 -28.01
CA GLN A 131 -19.66 -6.31 -29.06
C GLN A 131 -20.76 -5.22 -29.01
N GLY A 132 -20.36 -3.96 -29.11
CA GLY A 132 -21.29 -2.84 -29.04
C GLY A 132 -20.59 -1.48 -29.00
N ILE A 133 -21.39 -0.42 -28.96
CA ILE A 133 -20.91 0.96 -28.75
C ILE A 133 -20.91 1.21 -27.25
N TRP A 134 -19.71 1.35 -26.68
CA TRP A 134 -19.53 1.46 -25.25
C TRP A 134 -19.29 2.88 -24.80
N HIS A 135 -19.88 3.23 -23.66
CA HIS A 135 -19.45 4.34 -22.81
C HIS A 135 -18.72 3.79 -21.59
N VAL A 136 -17.65 4.43 -21.18
CA VAL A 136 -16.85 3.99 -20.03
C VAL A 136 -16.88 5.06 -18.95
N VAL A 137 -17.19 4.63 -17.73
CA VAL A 137 -17.28 5.48 -16.55
C VAL A 137 -16.27 4.99 -15.51
N GLY A 138 -15.21 5.78 -15.30
CA GLY A 138 -14.24 5.54 -14.24
C GLY A 138 -14.66 6.19 -12.94
N ILE A 139 -14.74 5.43 -11.85
CA ILE A 139 -15.00 5.99 -10.53
C ILE A 139 -13.68 6.49 -9.93
N ARG A 140 -13.59 7.78 -9.60
CA ARG A 140 -12.41 8.36 -8.96
C ARG A 140 -12.24 7.78 -7.53
N SER A 141 -11.02 7.42 -7.10
CA SER A 141 -9.71 7.79 -7.66
C SER A 141 -9.19 6.88 -8.80
N ILE A 142 -8.83 5.64 -8.48
CA ILE A 142 -8.09 4.71 -9.35
C ILE A 142 -8.80 4.40 -10.67
N GLY A 143 -10.13 4.55 -10.71
CA GLY A 143 -10.93 4.34 -11.92
C GLY A 143 -10.57 5.27 -13.07
N THR A 144 -9.86 6.39 -12.87
CA THR A 144 -9.28 7.20 -13.96
C THR A 144 -8.30 6.40 -14.82
N THR A 145 -7.36 5.69 -14.17
CA THR A 145 -6.41 4.80 -14.82
C THR A 145 -7.11 3.60 -15.45
N LEU A 146 -7.97 2.92 -14.69
CA LEU A 146 -8.61 1.68 -15.12
C LEU A 146 -9.59 1.90 -16.28
N ALA A 147 -10.37 2.99 -16.23
CA ALA A 147 -11.31 3.31 -17.30
C ALA A 147 -10.62 3.67 -18.62
N ALA A 148 -9.42 4.27 -18.58
CA ALA A 148 -8.63 4.51 -19.79
C ALA A 148 -8.26 3.19 -20.51
N VAL A 149 -7.93 2.15 -19.74
CA VAL A 149 -7.57 0.82 -20.26
C VAL A 149 -8.77 0.12 -20.84
N VAL A 150 -9.88 0.10 -20.10
CA VAL A 150 -11.15 -0.49 -20.55
C VAL A 150 -11.64 0.20 -21.83
N ALA A 151 -11.60 1.53 -21.87
CA ALA A 151 -11.97 2.29 -23.07
C ALA A 151 -11.03 2.01 -24.26
N ALA A 152 -9.73 1.84 -24.02
CA ALA A 152 -8.77 1.46 -25.07
C ALA A 152 -9.09 0.07 -25.67
N VAL A 153 -9.45 -0.91 -24.84
CA VAL A 153 -9.86 -2.26 -25.29
C VAL A 153 -11.16 -2.21 -26.08
N LEU A 154 -12.16 -1.52 -25.56
CA LEU A 154 -13.49 -1.38 -26.19
C LEU A 154 -13.47 -0.41 -27.40
N LYS A 155 -12.32 0.21 -27.70
CA LYS A 155 -12.15 1.24 -28.73
C LYS A 155 -13.14 2.40 -28.58
N SER A 156 -13.51 2.71 -27.34
CA SER A 156 -14.46 3.77 -27.02
C SER A 156 -13.75 5.12 -26.94
N SER A 157 -14.32 6.13 -27.60
CA SER A 157 -13.98 7.55 -27.39
C SER A 157 -14.79 8.19 -26.26
N ASN A 158 -15.78 7.49 -25.72
CA ASN A 158 -16.77 8.01 -24.78
C ASN A 158 -16.39 7.61 -23.35
N LEU A 159 -15.37 8.29 -22.84
CA LEU A 159 -14.84 8.05 -21.49
C LEU A 159 -15.11 9.27 -20.61
N ILE A 160 -15.74 9.05 -19.47
CA ILE A 160 -15.92 10.06 -18.42
C ILE A 160 -15.46 9.50 -17.07
N THR A 161 -15.20 10.39 -16.12
CA THR A 161 -14.90 10.00 -14.74
C THR A 161 -15.86 10.68 -13.78
N VAL A 162 -16.21 10.00 -12.69
CA VAL A 162 -17.21 10.46 -11.74
C VAL A 162 -16.70 10.34 -10.31
N ARG A 163 -17.21 11.20 -9.41
CA ARG A 163 -16.85 11.15 -7.99
C ARG A 163 -18.10 11.16 -7.11
N PRO A 164 -18.64 9.99 -6.76
CA PRO A 164 -19.78 9.91 -5.84
C PRO A 164 -19.48 10.58 -4.50
N SER A 165 -20.38 11.45 -4.05
CA SER A 165 -20.24 12.26 -2.85
C SER A 165 -21.20 11.81 -1.74
N GLY A 166 -21.06 12.38 -0.54
CA GLY A 166 -21.90 12.05 0.62
C GLY A 166 -21.22 11.18 1.67
N LYS A 167 -21.97 10.86 2.73
CA LYS A 167 -21.45 10.11 3.89
C LYS A 167 -20.92 8.73 3.48
N PRO A 168 -19.89 8.19 4.15
CA PRO A 168 -19.47 6.80 3.98
C PRO A 168 -20.68 5.85 4.01
N TYR A 169 -20.69 4.87 3.10
CA TYR A 169 -21.76 3.90 2.92
C TYR A 169 -23.11 4.44 2.41
N LYS A 170 -23.24 5.75 2.18
CA LYS A 170 -24.44 6.42 1.64
C LYS A 170 -24.08 7.40 0.52
N ARG A 171 -23.18 6.97 -0.37
CA ARG A 171 -22.73 7.75 -1.53
C ARG A 171 -23.89 7.98 -2.51
N LYS A 172 -23.87 9.12 -3.20
CA LYS A 172 -24.78 9.48 -4.28
C LYS A 172 -23.99 10.09 -5.44
N LEU A 173 -24.50 9.93 -6.65
CA LEU A 173 -23.97 10.57 -7.84
C LEU A 173 -24.91 11.68 -8.30
N SER A 174 -24.39 12.82 -8.75
CA SER A 174 -25.22 13.90 -9.30
C SER A 174 -25.68 13.52 -10.71
N PRO A 175 -26.94 13.77 -11.10
CA PRO A 175 -27.39 13.56 -12.48
C PRO A 175 -26.56 14.34 -13.52
N GLN A 176 -26.01 15.50 -13.14
CA GLN A 176 -25.14 16.32 -13.98
C GLN A 176 -23.83 15.59 -14.35
N ASP A 177 -23.32 14.72 -13.48
CA ASP A 177 -22.05 13.99 -13.71
C ASP A 177 -22.16 13.01 -14.89
N ILE A 178 -23.38 12.61 -15.26
CA ILE A 178 -23.67 11.64 -16.33
C ILE A 178 -24.60 12.21 -17.40
N GLU A 179 -24.84 13.52 -17.40
CA GLU A 179 -25.81 14.15 -18.30
C GLU A 179 -25.43 13.99 -19.78
N ARG A 180 -24.13 13.92 -20.06
CA ARG A 180 -23.54 13.77 -21.39
C ARG A 180 -23.67 12.36 -21.96
N LEU A 181 -24.10 11.38 -21.15
CA LEU A 181 -24.34 10.02 -21.61
C LEU A 181 -25.71 9.91 -22.29
N PRO A 182 -25.82 9.30 -23.48
CA PRO A 182 -27.10 9.02 -24.12
C PRO A 182 -28.01 8.20 -23.21
N GLN A 183 -29.33 8.37 -23.38
CA GLN A 183 -30.30 7.43 -22.82
C GLN A 183 -30.07 6.05 -23.46
N ASP A 184 -30.32 4.98 -22.70
CA ASP A 184 -30.22 3.59 -23.15
C ASP A 184 -28.82 3.14 -23.62
N ALA A 185 -27.76 3.86 -23.25
CA ALA A 185 -26.38 3.51 -23.59
C ALA A 185 -25.91 2.21 -22.90
N MET A 186 -25.00 1.48 -23.55
CA MET A 186 -24.21 0.42 -22.90
C MET A 186 -23.03 1.05 -22.16
N VAL A 187 -22.97 0.84 -20.84
CA VAL A 187 -22.00 1.51 -19.96
C VAL A 187 -21.18 0.51 -19.18
N ALA A 188 -19.86 0.58 -19.32
CA ALA A 188 -18.90 -0.12 -18.48
C ALA A 188 -18.47 0.80 -17.32
N VAL A 189 -18.74 0.39 -16.08
CA VAL A 189 -18.37 1.13 -14.87
C VAL A 189 -17.19 0.44 -14.21
N VAL A 190 -16.12 1.19 -13.97
CA VAL A 190 -14.81 0.64 -13.58
C VAL A 190 -14.31 1.29 -12.30
N ASP A 191 -13.91 0.45 -11.34
CA ASP A 191 -13.29 0.84 -10.07
C ASP A 191 -12.58 -0.38 -9.45
N GLU A 192 -11.84 -0.17 -8.36
CA GLU A 192 -11.25 -1.24 -7.56
C GLU A 192 -12.30 -2.07 -6.80
N GLY A 193 -13.39 -1.46 -6.33
CA GLY A 193 -14.34 -2.09 -5.40
C GLY A 193 -15.00 -3.40 -5.90
N PRO A 194 -15.97 -3.95 -5.14
CA PRO A 194 -16.69 -3.31 -4.04
C PRO A 194 -15.92 -3.38 -2.71
N GLY A 195 -15.77 -2.24 -2.04
CA GLY A 195 -15.27 -2.20 -0.66
C GLY A 195 -16.32 -2.66 0.37
N LEU A 196 -16.14 -2.27 1.64
CA LEU A 196 -16.95 -2.72 2.77
C LEU A 196 -18.48 -2.60 2.60
N SER A 197 -18.99 -1.62 1.86
CA SER A 197 -20.43 -1.43 1.62
C SER A 197 -20.86 -1.52 0.15
N GLY A 198 -19.92 -1.49 -0.80
CA GLY A 198 -20.22 -1.36 -2.22
C GLY A 198 -20.92 -0.06 -2.64
N SER A 199 -21.08 0.91 -1.73
CA SER A 199 -21.97 2.07 -1.97
C SER A 199 -21.56 2.93 -3.16
N THR A 200 -20.27 2.97 -3.51
CA THR A 200 -19.76 3.79 -4.61
C THR A 200 -20.20 3.23 -5.97
N PHE A 201 -19.96 1.93 -6.22
CA PHE A 201 -20.48 1.23 -7.40
C PHE A 201 -22.01 1.29 -7.49
N LEU A 202 -22.69 1.09 -6.36
CA LEU A 202 -24.15 1.12 -6.33
C LEU A 202 -24.73 2.51 -6.61
N ALA A 203 -24.08 3.57 -6.15
CA ALA A 203 -24.49 4.94 -6.45
C ALA A 203 -24.41 5.25 -7.95
N VAL A 204 -23.31 4.87 -8.59
CA VAL A 204 -23.10 5.11 -10.03
C VAL A 204 -24.02 4.24 -10.87
N SER A 205 -24.09 2.93 -10.57
CA SER A 205 -24.94 2.01 -11.32
C SER A 205 -26.43 2.34 -11.23
N GLN A 206 -26.92 2.78 -10.06
CA GLN A 206 -28.31 3.21 -9.91
C GLN A 206 -28.59 4.45 -10.75
N ALA A 207 -27.73 5.48 -10.67
CA ALA A 207 -27.93 6.72 -11.44
C ALA A 207 -27.94 6.48 -12.95
N LEU A 208 -27.14 5.53 -13.44
CA LEU A 208 -27.13 5.12 -14.85
C LEU A 208 -28.38 4.31 -15.24
N LYS A 209 -28.81 3.36 -14.39
CA LYS A 209 -30.03 2.58 -14.60
C LYS A 209 -31.28 3.46 -14.62
N ASP A 210 -31.33 4.48 -13.78
CA ASP A 210 -32.44 5.46 -13.74
C ASP A 210 -32.53 6.27 -15.06
N ARG A 211 -31.45 6.32 -15.86
CA ARG A 211 -31.41 6.92 -17.21
C ARG A 211 -31.66 5.89 -18.33
N GLY A 212 -32.04 4.66 -18.01
CA GLY A 212 -32.25 3.57 -18.97
C GLY A 212 -30.98 2.87 -19.45
N CYS A 213 -29.79 3.26 -18.96
CA CYS A 213 -28.54 2.65 -19.43
C CYS A 213 -28.42 1.17 -19.03
N THR A 214 -27.84 0.37 -19.92
CA THR A 214 -27.44 -1.02 -19.62
C THR A 214 -26.06 -1.01 -18.96
N VAL A 215 -25.99 -1.39 -17.69
CA VAL A 215 -24.78 -1.24 -16.86
C VAL A 215 -24.05 -2.57 -16.67
N PHE A 216 -22.74 -2.55 -16.96
CA PHE A 216 -21.79 -3.61 -16.67
C PHE A 216 -20.75 -3.09 -15.68
N LEU A 217 -20.58 -3.78 -14.55
CA LEU A 217 -19.54 -3.43 -13.58
C LEU A 217 -18.28 -4.25 -13.84
N ILE A 218 -17.12 -3.60 -13.76
CA ILE A 218 -15.81 -4.25 -13.79
C ILE A 218 -15.13 -4.00 -12.44
N PRO A 219 -15.41 -4.85 -11.42
CA PRO A 219 -14.74 -4.81 -10.12
C PRO A 219 -13.41 -5.56 -10.13
N SER A 220 -12.57 -5.40 -9.11
CA SER A 220 -11.33 -6.20 -8.95
C SER A 220 -11.58 -7.65 -8.55
N HIS A 221 -12.79 -7.99 -8.09
CA HIS A 221 -13.15 -9.34 -7.64
C HIS A 221 -14.66 -9.61 -7.75
N PRO A 222 -15.10 -10.89 -7.78
CA PRO A 222 -16.52 -11.23 -7.88
C PRO A 222 -17.30 -11.07 -6.57
N ASN A 223 -16.61 -11.00 -5.41
CA ASN A 223 -17.24 -11.03 -4.10
C ASN A 223 -18.26 -9.89 -3.92
N PRO A 224 -19.36 -10.12 -3.19
CA PRO A 224 -20.31 -9.07 -2.85
C PRO A 224 -19.69 -8.01 -1.94
N PRO A 225 -20.37 -6.86 -1.74
CA PRO A 225 -19.99 -5.90 -0.72
C PRO A 225 -19.74 -6.55 0.65
N GLY A 226 -18.73 -6.05 1.37
CA GLY A 226 -18.34 -6.59 2.67
C GLY A 226 -19.38 -6.40 3.79
N ARG A 227 -18.94 -6.56 5.04
CA ARG A 227 -19.80 -6.57 6.25
C ARG A 227 -20.66 -5.31 6.48
N ALA A 228 -20.34 -4.19 5.83
CA ALA A 228 -21.13 -2.96 5.92
C ALA A 228 -22.20 -2.85 4.81
N GLY A 229 -22.26 -3.82 3.90
CA GLY A 229 -23.34 -3.96 2.92
C GLY A 229 -24.62 -4.45 3.59
N ASN A 230 -25.74 -3.81 3.31
CA ASN A 230 -27.06 -4.31 3.72
C ASN A 230 -27.66 -5.22 2.64
N ILE A 231 -28.73 -5.95 2.99
CA ILE A 231 -29.39 -6.91 2.10
C ILE A 231 -29.82 -6.28 0.75
N ASN A 232 -30.29 -5.04 0.78
CA ASN A 232 -30.66 -4.30 -0.43
C ASN A 232 -29.45 -4.01 -1.33
N SER A 233 -28.29 -3.72 -0.74
CA SER A 233 -27.05 -3.47 -1.45
C SER A 233 -26.53 -4.74 -2.11
N GLN A 234 -26.63 -5.88 -1.42
CA GLN A 234 -26.28 -7.20 -1.96
C GLN A 234 -27.20 -7.60 -3.11
N ALA A 235 -28.52 -7.48 -2.95
CA ALA A 235 -29.47 -7.78 -4.03
C ALA A 235 -29.26 -6.91 -5.28
N LYS A 236 -28.97 -5.61 -5.10
CA LYS A 236 -28.63 -4.71 -6.23
C LYS A 236 -27.30 -5.07 -6.88
N TRP A 237 -26.31 -5.45 -6.07
CA TRP A 237 -25.03 -5.94 -6.58
C TRP A 237 -25.25 -7.16 -7.46
N GLU A 238 -25.91 -8.19 -6.93
CA GLU A 238 -26.17 -9.48 -7.57
C GLU A 238 -26.97 -9.37 -8.87
N SER A 239 -27.95 -8.46 -8.92
CA SER A 239 -28.79 -8.22 -10.11
C SER A 239 -28.15 -7.35 -11.21
N THR A 240 -26.95 -6.81 -10.99
CA THR A 240 -26.24 -6.02 -12.00
C THR A 240 -25.24 -6.89 -12.75
N CYS A 241 -25.07 -6.76 -14.07
CA CYS A 241 -24.06 -7.53 -14.79
C CYS A 241 -22.64 -7.17 -14.30
N ARG A 242 -21.79 -8.17 -14.08
CA ARG A 242 -20.43 -8.00 -13.54
C ARG A 242 -19.45 -8.83 -14.34
N VAL A 243 -18.30 -8.25 -14.65
CA VAL A 243 -17.16 -8.92 -15.29
C VAL A 243 -15.93 -8.63 -14.44
N PRO A 244 -15.62 -9.45 -13.42
CA PRO A 244 -14.53 -9.17 -12.49
C PRO A 244 -13.16 -9.25 -13.18
N ALA A 245 -12.27 -8.34 -12.80
CA ALA A 245 -10.88 -8.28 -13.25
C ALA A 245 -10.00 -9.19 -12.36
N ASP A 246 -9.79 -10.43 -12.81
CA ASP A 246 -9.01 -11.43 -12.07
C ASP A 246 -7.48 -11.23 -12.24
N SER A 247 -6.87 -10.60 -11.24
CA SER A 247 -5.43 -10.34 -11.22
C SER A 247 -4.59 -11.60 -11.03
N LEU A 248 -5.10 -12.64 -10.35
CA LEU A 248 -4.37 -13.90 -10.20
C LEU A 248 -4.30 -14.65 -11.52
N ALA A 249 -5.42 -14.72 -12.26
CA ALA A 249 -5.46 -15.36 -13.57
C ALA A 249 -4.47 -14.71 -14.58
N VAL A 250 -4.31 -13.39 -14.50
CA VAL A 250 -3.28 -12.66 -15.26
C VAL A 250 -1.86 -13.08 -14.89
N LEU A 251 -1.57 -13.25 -13.60
CA LEU A 251 -0.25 -13.71 -13.13
C LEU A 251 0.03 -15.18 -13.49
N GLU A 252 -1.01 -15.99 -13.68
CA GLU A 252 -0.93 -17.34 -14.26
C GLU A 252 -0.71 -17.32 -15.79
N GLY A 253 -0.75 -16.14 -16.40
CA GLY A 253 -0.45 -15.90 -17.82
C GLY A 253 -1.66 -16.06 -18.76
N MET A 254 -2.85 -16.41 -18.26
CA MET A 254 -4.05 -16.60 -19.09
C MET A 254 -3.82 -17.55 -20.29
N GLY A 255 -3.06 -18.62 -20.07
CA GLY A 255 -2.68 -19.59 -21.12
C GLY A 255 -1.55 -19.14 -22.05
N GLN A 256 -0.91 -17.99 -21.78
CA GLN A 256 0.28 -17.50 -22.48
C GLN A 256 1.47 -17.48 -21.52
N SER A 257 2.43 -18.38 -21.69
CA SER A 257 3.58 -18.54 -20.79
C SER A 257 4.37 -17.25 -20.61
N GLU A 258 4.55 -16.46 -21.67
CA GLU A 258 5.32 -15.21 -21.65
C GLU A 258 4.70 -14.16 -20.72
N ARG A 259 3.42 -14.30 -20.38
CA ARG A 259 2.68 -13.39 -19.48
C ARG A 259 2.61 -13.91 -18.05
N ALA A 260 3.10 -15.11 -17.78
CA ALA A 260 3.04 -15.68 -16.44
C ALA A 260 4.17 -15.12 -15.57
N LEU A 261 3.86 -14.81 -14.30
CA LEU A 261 4.84 -14.38 -13.30
C LEU A 261 6.00 -15.37 -13.19
N LYS A 262 5.70 -16.67 -13.26
CA LYS A 262 6.72 -17.73 -13.23
C LYS A 262 7.78 -17.51 -14.31
N GLN A 263 7.36 -17.22 -15.55
CA GLN A 263 8.29 -16.98 -16.66
C GLN A 263 9.14 -15.74 -16.43
N TRP A 264 8.54 -14.66 -15.90
CA TRP A 264 9.29 -13.43 -15.62
C TRP A 264 10.33 -13.64 -14.51
N VAL A 265 10.03 -14.50 -13.53
CA VAL A 265 10.99 -14.93 -12.50
C VAL A 265 12.09 -15.79 -13.11
N GLU A 266 11.75 -16.76 -13.97
CA GLU A 266 12.72 -17.65 -14.64
C GLU A 266 13.75 -16.87 -15.47
N GLU A 267 13.36 -15.75 -16.09
CA GLU A 267 14.27 -14.87 -16.82
C GLU A 267 15.33 -14.20 -15.92
N GLN A 268 15.08 -14.10 -14.61
CA GLN A 268 16.03 -13.49 -13.66
C GLN A 268 16.90 -14.53 -12.95
N VAL A 269 16.34 -15.68 -12.58
CA VAL A 269 17.01 -16.65 -11.68
C VAL A 269 17.28 -18.01 -12.34
N GLY A 270 16.91 -18.18 -13.61
CA GLY A 270 16.99 -19.46 -14.31
C GLY A 270 15.76 -20.35 -14.07
N PRO A 271 15.78 -21.59 -14.58
CA PRO A 271 14.61 -22.49 -14.55
C PRO A 271 14.07 -22.73 -13.14
N VAL A 272 12.75 -22.53 -12.97
CA VAL A 272 12.06 -22.70 -11.69
C VAL A 272 11.37 -24.06 -11.67
N LEU A 273 11.83 -24.92 -10.75
CA LEU A 273 11.33 -26.28 -10.54
C LEU A 273 10.03 -26.29 -9.74
N HIS A 274 9.93 -25.42 -8.74
CA HIS A 274 8.75 -25.28 -7.88
C HIS A 274 8.38 -23.81 -7.71
N PHE A 275 7.09 -23.51 -7.80
CA PHE A 275 6.54 -22.16 -7.62
C PHE A 275 5.27 -22.26 -6.76
N LYS A 276 5.36 -21.88 -5.49
CA LYS A 276 4.31 -22.12 -4.48
C LYS A 276 3.83 -20.82 -3.85
N ASP A 277 2.52 -20.62 -3.76
CA ASP A 277 1.93 -19.53 -2.98
C ASP A 277 2.25 -19.68 -1.49
N VAL A 278 2.92 -18.65 -0.95
CA VAL A 278 3.27 -18.49 0.47
C VAL A 278 2.82 -17.13 1.01
N SER A 279 1.77 -16.56 0.39
CA SER A 279 1.13 -15.29 0.74
C SER A 279 0.52 -15.30 2.14
N CYS A 280 0.06 -14.13 2.56
CA CYS A 280 -0.59 -13.94 3.86
C CYS A 280 0.28 -14.39 5.05
N GLY A 281 1.58 -14.11 4.97
CA GLY A 281 2.55 -14.52 5.97
C GLY A 281 2.86 -16.02 6.04
N ARG A 282 2.29 -16.90 5.20
CA ARG A 282 2.55 -18.36 5.22
C ARG A 282 4.01 -18.73 5.06
N TRP A 283 4.82 -17.87 4.42
CA TRP A 283 6.26 -18.04 4.31
C TRP A 283 6.95 -18.15 5.68
N ARG A 284 6.36 -17.56 6.74
CA ARG A 284 6.90 -17.58 8.11
C ARG A 284 7.08 -19.00 8.65
N LYS A 285 6.22 -19.95 8.26
CA LYS A 285 6.27 -21.36 8.70
C LYS A 285 7.61 -22.06 8.45
N GLN A 286 8.49 -21.47 7.64
CA GLN A 286 9.83 -21.99 7.40
C GLN A 286 10.83 -21.67 8.54
N PHE A 287 10.56 -20.68 9.39
CA PHE A 287 11.48 -20.23 10.45
C PHE A 287 10.98 -20.43 11.88
N TYR A 288 9.67 -20.61 12.08
CA TYR A 288 9.08 -20.78 13.42
C TYR A 288 8.70 -22.25 13.66
N ILE A 289 9.10 -22.77 14.82
CA ILE A 289 8.86 -24.15 15.25
C ILE A 289 7.50 -24.28 15.99
N SER A 290 6.95 -23.18 16.51
CA SER A 290 5.68 -23.15 17.25
C SER A 290 4.56 -22.38 16.53
N ASP A 291 3.31 -22.68 16.88
CA ASP A 291 2.11 -21.91 16.54
C ASP A 291 2.11 -20.49 17.16
N GLU A 292 3.17 -20.04 17.82
CA GLU A 292 3.24 -18.65 18.34
C GLU A 292 3.48 -17.61 17.23
N SER A 293 3.68 -18.07 15.98
CA SER A 293 3.82 -17.26 14.76
C SER A 293 2.50 -16.70 14.21
N ILE A 294 1.40 -16.76 14.97
CA ILE A 294 0.04 -16.39 14.55
C ILE A 294 -0.17 -14.86 14.37
N ILE A 295 0.69 -14.23 13.58
CA ILE A 295 0.46 -12.92 12.96
C ILE A 295 0.32 -13.09 11.45
N GLU A 296 -0.03 -14.32 11.03
CA GLU A 296 -0.58 -14.61 9.70
C GLU A 296 -1.75 -13.67 9.34
N SER A 297 -2.49 -13.15 10.33
CA SER A 297 -3.73 -12.37 10.10
C SER A 297 -3.54 -10.88 9.78
N LEU A 298 -2.32 -10.33 9.86
CA LEU A 298 -2.06 -8.89 9.61
C LEU A 298 -1.17 -8.62 8.39
N ASP A 299 -0.56 -9.64 7.81
CA ASP A 299 0.20 -9.53 6.57
C ASP A 299 -0.67 -10.07 5.44
N SER A 300 -1.15 -9.20 4.54
CA SER A 300 -1.98 -9.57 3.38
C SER A 300 -1.19 -9.63 2.08
N SER A 301 0.15 -9.62 2.15
CA SER A 301 1.00 -9.52 0.97
C SER A 301 0.93 -10.78 0.10
N LEU A 302 0.85 -10.60 -1.21
CA LEU A 302 0.96 -11.66 -2.22
C LEU A 302 2.44 -12.08 -2.34
N CYS A 303 2.73 -13.34 -2.06
CA CYS A 303 4.09 -13.89 -2.06
C CYS A 303 4.13 -15.30 -2.65
N PHE A 304 5.15 -15.60 -3.43
CA PHE A 304 5.46 -16.94 -3.93
C PHE A 304 6.86 -17.37 -3.53
N MET A 305 7.03 -18.66 -3.25
CA MET A 305 8.32 -19.30 -3.06
C MET A 305 8.70 -19.98 -4.38
N ALA A 306 9.76 -19.48 -5.02
CA ALA A 306 10.35 -20.08 -6.20
C ALA A 306 11.58 -20.90 -5.80
N SER A 307 11.77 -22.07 -6.39
CA SER A 307 12.94 -22.93 -6.16
C SER A 307 13.58 -23.30 -7.48
N THR A 308 14.87 -23.05 -7.60
CA THR A 308 15.73 -23.54 -8.69
C THR A 308 16.49 -24.78 -8.23
N ASP A 309 17.41 -25.29 -9.05
CA ASP A 309 18.34 -26.36 -8.68
C ASP A 309 19.33 -25.95 -7.58
N LYS A 310 19.61 -24.65 -7.45
CA LYS A 310 20.65 -24.10 -6.56
C LYS A 310 20.13 -23.33 -5.36
N GLN A 311 18.98 -22.68 -5.48
CA GLN A 311 18.57 -21.66 -4.52
C GLN A 311 17.05 -21.47 -4.47
N LYS A 312 16.58 -20.95 -3.34
CA LYS A 312 15.20 -20.51 -3.15
C LYS A 312 15.11 -18.99 -3.24
N TRP A 313 13.97 -18.51 -3.72
CA TRP A 313 13.67 -17.09 -3.86
C TRP A 313 12.28 -16.80 -3.32
N LEU A 314 12.18 -15.79 -2.44
CA LEU A 314 10.89 -15.20 -2.11
C LEU A 314 10.55 -14.14 -3.15
N VAL A 315 9.46 -14.38 -3.88
CA VAL A 315 8.90 -13.48 -4.88
C VAL A 315 7.75 -12.73 -4.22
N LYS A 316 8.03 -11.51 -3.73
CA LYS A 316 7.09 -10.73 -2.90
C LYS A 316 6.56 -9.54 -3.68
N PHE A 317 5.23 -9.40 -3.75
CA PHE A 317 4.62 -8.21 -4.33
C PHE A 317 4.95 -6.98 -3.47
N CYS A 318 5.48 -5.94 -4.09
CA CYS A 318 5.85 -4.68 -3.45
C CYS A 318 5.13 -3.47 -4.04
N GLY A 319 4.20 -3.66 -4.99
CA GLY A 319 3.45 -2.56 -5.62
C GLY A 319 3.86 -2.34 -7.08
N LEU A 320 2.98 -1.72 -7.85
CA LEU A 320 3.22 -1.36 -9.25
C LEU A 320 3.76 0.07 -9.40
N GLY A 321 4.44 0.30 -10.52
CA GLY A 321 5.00 1.59 -10.89
C GLY A 321 6.03 2.13 -9.91
N ARG A 322 6.09 3.47 -9.78
CA ARG A 322 7.11 4.16 -8.98
C ARG A 322 7.10 3.79 -7.50
N TRP A 323 5.96 3.34 -6.98
CA TRP A 323 5.83 2.92 -5.59
C TRP A 323 6.53 1.58 -5.32
N GLY A 324 6.34 0.61 -6.24
CA GLY A 324 7.07 -0.65 -6.22
C GLY A 324 8.56 -0.45 -6.40
N GLU A 325 8.96 0.43 -7.32
CA GLU A 325 10.36 0.82 -7.53
C GLU A 325 10.97 1.41 -6.26
N HIS A 326 10.27 2.32 -5.58
CA HIS A 326 10.75 2.88 -4.32
C HIS A 326 10.98 1.81 -3.25
N ARG A 327 10.03 0.88 -3.06
CA ARG A 327 10.18 -0.21 -2.10
C ARG A 327 11.31 -1.17 -2.47
N TYR A 328 11.48 -1.45 -3.76
CA TYR A 328 12.60 -2.25 -4.26
C TYR A 328 13.96 -1.56 -4.00
N GLN A 329 14.08 -0.26 -4.29
CA GLN A 329 15.33 0.48 -4.02
C GLN A 329 15.65 0.53 -2.51
N LEU A 330 14.63 0.65 -1.67
CA LEU A 330 14.80 0.53 -0.22
C LEU A 330 15.25 -0.89 0.19
N ALA A 331 14.60 -1.93 -0.34
CA ALA A 331 14.95 -3.33 -0.07
C ALA A 331 16.39 -3.65 -0.48
N LYS A 332 16.77 -3.22 -1.68
CA LYS A 332 18.12 -3.37 -2.23
C LYS A 332 19.16 -2.68 -1.35
N ARG A 333 18.94 -1.42 -0.99
CA ARG A 333 19.85 -0.67 -0.11
C ARG A 333 20.03 -1.34 1.26
N LEU A 334 18.93 -1.81 1.86
CA LEU A 334 18.98 -2.52 3.14
C LEU A 334 19.74 -3.84 3.03
N GLY A 335 19.51 -4.61 1.95
CA GLY A 335 20.20 -5.88 1.68
C GLY A 335 21.69 -5.69 1.44
N GLU A 336 22.09 -4.71 0.62
CA GLU A 336 23.49 -4.38 0.32
C GLU A 336 24.30 -3.99 1.58
N HIS A 337 23.63 -3.51 2.63
CA HIS A 337 24.25 -3.15 3.91
C HIS A 337 24.05 -4.23 5.00
N GLY A 338 23.55 -5.42 4.62
CA GLY A 338 23.37 -6.55 5.53
C GLY A 338 22.28 -6.37 6.59
N TRP A 339 21.31 -5.48 6.35
CA TRP A 339 20.19 -5.26 7.26
C TRP A 339 19.00 -6.17 6.98
N THR A 340 18.85 -6.63 5.75
CA THR A 340 17.80 -7.55 5.31
C THR A 340 18.39 -8.62 4.39
N LEU A 341 17.55 -9.57 3.97
CA LEU A 341 17.90 -10.47 2.87
C LEU A 341 18.17 -9.67 1.58
N GLU A 342 19.07 -10.20 0.75
CA GLU A 342 19.45 -9.57 -0.52
C GLU A 342 18.27 -9.59 -1.51
N THR A 343 17.96 -8.42 -2.09
CA THR A 343 16.94 -8.29 -3.13
C THR A 343 17.63 -8.01 -4.47
N ILE A 344 17.48 -8.91 -5.43
CA ILE A 344 18.30 -8.90 -6.65
C ILE A 344 17.61 -8.27 -7.87
N ALA A 345 16.28 -8.24 -7.88
CA ALA A 345 15.51 -7.77 -9.02
C ALA A 345 14.12 -7.30 -8.63
N LEU A 346 13.58 -6.39 -9.45
CA LEU A 346 12.16 -6.03 -9.50
C LEU A 346 11.59 -6.46 -10.84
N VAL A 347 10.48 -7.20 -10.81
CA VAL A 347 9.83 -7.72 -12.01
C VAL A 347 8.33 -7.45 -11.90
N HIS A 348 7.86 -6.43 -12.61
CA HIS A 348 6.44 -6.06 -12.70
C HIS A 348 5.69 -6.05 -11.36
N GLY A 349 6.29 -5.38 -10.38
CA GLY A 349 5.76 -5.22 -9.03
C GLY A 349 6.13 -6.32 -8.03
N PHE A 350 6.96 -7.29 -8.43
CA PHE A 350 7.52 -8.30 -7.52
C PHE A 350 9.01 -8.11 -7.28
N SER A 351 9.40 -8.00 -6.01
CA SER A 351 10.79 -8.09 -5.60
C SER A 351 11.21 -9.56 -5.49
N LEU A 352 12.39 -9.89 -6.01
CA LEU A 352 13.01 -11.20 -5.89
C LEU A 352 14.08 -11.17 -4.80
N ILE A 353 13.79 -11.87 -3.70
CA ILE A 353 14.59 -11.87 -2.48
C ILE A 353 15.29 -13.23 -2.35
N SER A 354 16.61 -13.21 -2.23
CA SER A 354 17.44 -14.39 -1.96
C SER A 354 16.99 -15.03 -0.65
N TRP A 355 16.53 -16.28 -0.71
CA TRP A 355 16.02 -16.98 0.45
C TRP A 355 17.09 -17.88 1.08
N PRO A 356 17.34 -17.76 2.40
CA PRO A 356 18.39 -18.54 3.06
C PRO A 356 17.99 -20.01 3.20
N ASP A 357 18.98 -20.91 3.11
CA ASP A 357 18.77 -22.34 3.39
C ASP A 357 18.63 -22.62 4.87
N LYS A 358 19.42 -21.93 5.71
CA LYS A 358 19.23 -21.93 7.16
C LYS A 358 19.17 -20.51 7.71
N ALA A 359 18.10 -20.24 8.43
CA ALA A 359 17.98 -19.14 9.36
C ALA A 359 16.96 -19.57 10.42
N CYS A 360 16.98 -18.92 11.58
CA CYS A 360 15.93 -19.10 12.57
C CYS A 360 15.37 -17.74 12.96
N ALA A 361 14.10 -17.74 13.36
CA ALA A 361 13.51 -16.52 13.89
C ALA A 361 14.08 -16.20 15.27
N TYR A 362 14.33 -14.92 15.51
CA TYR A 362 14.70 -14.45 16.84
C TYR A 362 13.46 -14.41 17.73
N THR A 363 13.47 -15.15 18.85
CA THR A 363 12.31 -15.18 19.76
C THR A 363 12.36 -14.10 20.84
N GLY A 364 13.47 -13.36 20.93
CA GLY A 364 13.72 -12.42 22.03
C GLY A 364 14.40 -13.06 23.25
N ASN A 365 14.69 -14.36 23.21
CA ASN A 365 15.36 -15.08 24.27
C ASN A 365 16.89 -15.08 24.07
N ASP A 366 17.62 -14.87 25.18
CA ASP A 366 19.09 -14.88 25.21
C ASP A 366 19.71 -16.22 24.74
N SER A 367 18.96 -17.32 24.83
CA SER A 367 19.38 -18.63 24.33
C SER A 367 19.56 -18.68 22.82
N ASP A 368 18.85 -17.82 22.09
CA ASP A 368 18.87 -17.81 20.62
C ASP A 368 19.98 -16.89 20.12
N PHE A 369 20.07 -15.71 20.74
CA PHE A 369 21.03 -14.68 20.41
C PHE A 369 21.25 -13.78 21.63
N PRO A 370 22.50 -13.42 21.98
CA PRO A 370 22.76 -12.59 23.16
C PRO A 370 22.01 -11.25 23.09
N ARG A 371 21.15 -10.95 24.06
CA ARG A 371 20.28 -9.76 24.06
C ARG A 371 21.05 -8.46 23.93
N SER A 372 22.21 -8.33 24.58
CA SER A 372 23.05 -7.14 24.45
C SER A 372 23.51 -6.92 23.00
N LYS A 373 23.89 -7.98 22.28
CA LYS A 373 24.22 -7.92 20.86
C LYS A 373 22.99 -7.58 20.01
N ALA A 374 21.83 -8.17 20.34
CA ALA A 374 20.58 -7.91 19.63
C ALA A 374 20.18 -6.42 19.70
N ILE A 375 20.26 -5.82 20.89
CA ILE A 375 19.91 -4.41 21.13
C ILE A 375 20.85 -3.48 20.37
N VAL A 376 22.16 -3.74 20.43
CA VAL A 376 23.15 -2.96 19.66
C VAL A 376 22.84 -3.06 18.17
N ARG A 377 22.61 -4.27 17.64
CA ARG A 377 22.32 -4.48 16.22
C ARG A 377 21.02 -3.80 15.78
N ALA A 378 19.97 -3.84 16.60
CA ALA A 378 18.72 -3.14 16.34
C ALA A 378 18.90 -1.61 16.37
N ALA A 379 19.69 -1.09 17.30
CA ALA A 379 19.99 0.34 17.36
C ALA A 379 20.79 0.83 16.14
N GLU A 380 21.77 0.04 15.68
CA GLU A 380 22.54 0.35 14.47
C GLU A 380 21.65 0.31 13.20
N TYR A 381 20.71 -0.64 13.13
CA TYR A 381 19.71 -0.68 12.07
C TYR A 381 18.85 0.58 12.05
N LEU A 382 18.31 0.99 13.21
CA LEU A 382 17.51 2.20 13.33
C LEU A 382 18.31 3.46 12.97
N ALA A 383 19.59 3.51 13.37
CA ALA A 383 20.49 4.59 12.98
C ALA A 383 20.71 4.65 11.46
N PHE A 384 20.93 3.50 10.81
CA PHE A 384 21.05 3.41 9.35
C PHE A 384 19.78 3.93 8.66
N ARG A 385 18.59 3.56 9.17
CA ARG A 385 17.32 4.05 8.64
C ARG A 385 17.19 5.56 8.76
N ALA A 386 17.50 6.11 9.92
CA ALA A 386 17.45 7.55 10.17
C ALA A 386 18.34 8.36 9.22
N GLN A 387 19.47 7.79 8.78
CA GLN A 387 20.41 8.44 7.87
C GLN A 387 20.05 8.27 6.40
N TYR A 388 19.62 7.07 6.01
CA TYR A 388 19.64 6.66 4.60
C TYR A 388 18.30 6.21 4.04
N CYS A 389 17.22 6.17 4.84
CA CYS A 389 15.90 5.71 4.38
C CYS A 389 14.92 6.88 4.35
N HIS A 390 14.71 7.46 3.17
CA HIS A 390 13.79 8.58 2.96
C HIS A 390 12.48 8.10 2.34
N PRO A 391 11.33 8.71 2.71
CA PRO A 391 10.06 8.42 2.04
C PRO A 391 10.08 8.93 0.59
N PRO A 392 9.11 8.50 -0.25
CA PRO A 392 8.94 9.11 -1.57
C PRO A 392 8.66 10.61 -1.46
N GLU A 393 9.11 11.37 -2.44
CA GLU A 393 8.81 12.79 -2.53
C GLU A 393 7.29 13.04 -2.57
N GLY A 394 6.84 14.11 -1.91
CA GLY A 394 5.42 14.46 -1.88
C GLY A 394 4.56 13.64 -0.93
N ILE A 395 5.07 12.53 -0.38
CA ILE A 395 4.40 11.74 0.65
C ILE A 395 4.66 12.33 2.03
N ARG A 396 3.58 12.48 2.80
CA ARG A 396 3.64 12.92 4.21
C ARG A 396 2.94 11.91 5.09
N GLY A 397 3.51 11.65 6.26
CA GLY A 397 2.83 10.88 7.29
C GLY A 397 1.82 11.74 8.05
N ALA A 398 1.12 11.10 8.98
CA ALA A 398 0.27 11.81 9.94
C ALA A 398 1.09 12.82 10.75
N SER A 399 0.57 14.04 10.88
CA SER A 399 1.10 15.02 11.83
C SER A 399 0.91 14.55 13.27
N LEU A 400 1.64 15.15 14.22
CA LEU A 400 1.46 14.84 15.64
C LEU A 400 0.01 15.05 16.08
N GLN A 401 -0.68 16.04 15.54
CA GLN A 401 -2.10 16.27 15.82
C GLN A 401 -3.00 15.12 15.33
N VAL A 402 -2.73 14.58 14.13
CA VAL A 402 -3.49 13.43 13.59
C VAL A 402 -3.21 12.18 14.42
N LEU A 403 -1.94 11.92 14.75
CA LEU A 403 -1.56 10.82 15.64
C LEU A 403 -2.23 10.94 17.01
N TRP A 404 -2.29 12.15 17.58
CA TRP A 404 -2.91 12.35 18.89
C TRP A 404 -4.42 12.22 18.87
N ASN A 405 -5.07 12.58 17.77
CA ASN A 405 -6.49 12.27 17.57
C ASN A 405 -6.74 10.76 17.50
N MET A 406 -5.85 9.99 16.87
CA MET A 406 -5.87 8.53 16.94
C MET A 406 -5.68 8.02 18.36
N VAL A 407 -4.72 8.57 19.12
CA VAL A 407 -4.53 8.25 20.55
C VAL A 407 -5.82 8.45 21.32
N LYS A 408 -6.41 9.65 21.30
CA LYS A 408 -7.66 9.96 22.01
C LYS A 408 -8.79 8.99 21.62
N THR A 409 -8.92 8.68 20.34
CA THR A 409 -9.95 7.76 19.83
C THR A 409 -9.74 6.34 20.35
N ASN A 410 -8.52 5.82 20.24
CA ASN A 410 -8.20 4.44 20.62
C ASN A 410 -8.23 4.26 22.14
N VAL A 411 -7.73 5.24 22.89
CA VAL A 411 -7.81 5.27 24.36
C VAL A 411 -9.27 5.31 24.82
N ASN A 412 -10.11 6.18 24.25
CA ASN A 412 -11.52 6.24 24.61
C ASN A 412 -12.23 4.89 24.37
N ILE A 413 -11.94 4.23 23.25
CA ILE A 413 -12.54 2.93 22.94
C ILE A 413 -12.01 1.83 23.88
N ALA A 414 -10.72 1.85 24.22
CA ALA A 414 -10.11 0.81 25.05
C ALA A 414 -10.41 0.95 26.54
N LEU A 415 -10.42 2.18 27.05
CA LEU A 415 -10.55 2.50 28.48
C LEU A 415 -11.93 3.05 28.85
N ASN A 416 -12.84 3.20 27.88
CA ASN A 416 -14.15 3.85 28.04
C ASN A 416 -14.08 5.28 28.62
N SER A 417 -12.92 5.92 28.54
CA SER A 417 -12.69 7.29 29.02
C SER A 417 -11.39 7.83 28.43
N ILE A 418 -11.27 9.16 28.39
CA ILE A 418 -10.03 9.85 28.00
C ILE A 418 -9.44 10.50 29.26
N PRO A 419 -8.25 10.07 29.73
CA PRO A 419 -7.55 10.74 30.82
C PRO A 419 -7.33 12.23 30.53
N LYS A 420 -7.55 13.09 31.53
CA LYS A 420 -7.48 14.57 31.38
C LYS A 420 -6.15 15.04 30.80
N VAL A 421 -5.05 14.36 31.15
CA VAL A 421 -3.68 14.67 30.66
C VAL A 421 -3.56 14.62 29.13
N LEU A 422 -4.48 13.94 28.42
CA LEU A 422 -4.47 13.84 26.96
C LEU A 422 -5.29 14.94 26.26
N LEU A 423 -6.15 15.67 26.97
CA LEU A 423 -7.09 16.64 26.38
C LEU A 423 -6.44 17.99 26.06
N ASP A 424 -5.50 18.45 26.90
CA ASP A 424 -4.87 19.78 26.80
C ASP A 424 -3.45 19.69 26.21
N THR A 425 -3.36 19.33 24.92
CA THR A 425 -2.08 19.02 24.25
C THR A 425 -1.82 19.77 22.94
N GLU A 426 -2.82 20.44 22.36
CA GLU A 426 -2.75 20.98 20.98
C GLU A 426 -1.61 22.00 20.77
N SER A 427 -1.46 22.97 21.68
CA SER A 427 -0.39 23.97 21.59
C SER A 427 0.99 23.34 21.63
N TRP A 428 1.13 22.26 22.40
CA TRP A 428 2.40 21.57 22.57
C TRP A 428 2.75 20.66 21.39
N LEU A 429 1.76 19.92 20.86
CA LEU A 429 1.92 19.18 19.61
C LEU A 429 2.35 20.12 18.48
N THR A 430 1.74 21.31 18.41
CA THR A 430 2.09 22.33 17.42
C THR A 430 3.53 22.83 17.60
N SER A 431 4.02 22.99 18.83
CA SER A 431 5.41 23.41 19.07
C SER A 431 6.45 22.34 18.73
N LEU A 432 6.09 21.06 18.80
CA LEU A 432 6.99 19.94 18.54
C LEU A 432 6.96 19.46 17.08
N GLU A 433 5.91 19.80 16.32
CA GLU A 433 5.79 19.42 14.91
C GLU A 433 7.03 19.80 14.07
N PRO A 434 7.67 20.98 14.24
CA PRO A 434 8.89 21.33 13.51
C PRO A 434 10.12 20.45 13.82
N GLU A 435 10.11 19.71 14.94
CA GLU A 435 11.21 18.79 15.30
C GLU A 435 11.12 17.45 14.57
N VAL A 436 9.96 17.12 14.02
CA VAL A 436 9.69 15.86 13.32
C VAL A 436 10.49 15.83 12.02
N SER A 437 11.32 14.79 11.84
CA SER A 437 12.06 14.54 10.61
C SER A 437 11.63 13.19 10.02
N PRO A 438 10.57 13.17 9.18
CA PRO A 438 10.05 11.93 8.64
C PRO A 438 11.08 11.14 7.85
N ILE A 439 11.13 9.84 8.11
CA ILE A 439 11.90 8.84 7.38
C ILE A 439 10.95 7.80 6.82
N ALA A 440 11.43 6.98 5.89
CA ALA A 440 10.74 5.73 5.59
C ALA A 440 10.96 4.82 6.80
N GLN A 441 10.11 4.86 7.84
CA GLN A 441 10.30 4.09 9.08
C GLN A 441 9.89 2.61 8.92
N ASP A 442 10.33 1.76 9.84
CA ASP A 442 10.10 0.32 9.79
C ASP A 442 8.73 -0.04 10.37
N ALA A 443 8.39 0.52 11.53
CA ALA A 443 7.16 0.33 12.28
C ALA A 443 6.78 -1.12 12.65
N ARG A 444 7.59 -2.13 12.31
CA ARG A 444 7.39 -3.55 12.65
C ARG A 444 8.61 -4.12 13.38
N LEU A 445 8.79 -3.68 14.62
CA LEU A 445 10.01 -3.97 15.39
C LEU A 445 9.92 -5.17 16.31
N GLN A 446 8.90 -6.01 16.16
CA GLN A 446 8.74 -7.17 17.04
C GLN A 446 9.90 -8.14 16.88
N PRO A 447 10.32 -8.84 17.96
CA PRO A 447 11.45 -9.79 17.90
C PRO A 447 11.33 -10.80 16.76
N TYR A 448 10.11 -11.33 16.54
CA TYR A 448 9.85 -12.28 15.46
C TYR A 448 10.03 -11.69 14.05
N GLU A 449 10.11 -10.38 13.83
CA GLU A 449 10.41 -9.80 12.52
C GLU A 449 11.91 -9.83 12.17
N TRP A 450 12.73 -10.40 13.07
CA TRP A 450 14.17 -10.55 12.90
C TRP A 450 14.55 -12.03 12.74
N LEU A 451 15.53 -12.27 11.88
CA LEU A 451 16.17 -13.56 11.68
C LEU A 451 17.60 -13.56 12.20
N ILE A 452 18.03 -14.72 12.69
CA ILE A 452 19.43 -15.04 12.93
C ILE A 452 19.89 -15.88 11.73
N THR A 453 20.90 -15.39 11.01
CA THR A 453 21.51 -16.08 9.87
C THR A 453 22.54 -17.12 10.31
N GLU A 454 23.03 -17.97 9.39
CA GLU A 454 24.12 -18.92 9.66
C GLU A 454 25.39 -18.25 10.21
N ASP A 455 25.64 -17.00 9.80
CA ASP A 455 26.79 -16.19 10.25
C ASP A 455 26.55 -15.49 11.60
N GLU A 456 25.57 -15.95 12.39
CA GLU A 456 25.16 -15.37 13.67
C GLU A 456 24.90 -13.85 13.57
N CYS A 457 24.26 -13.41 12.50
CA CYS A 457 23.87 -12.01 12.31
C CYS A 457 22.37 -11.85 12.45
N LEU A 458 21.96 -10.81 13.18
CA LEU A 458 20.55 -10.43 13.30
C LEU A 458 20.17 -9.48 12.14
N ILE A 459 19.22 -9.90 11.32
CA ILE A 459 18.72 -9.16 10.15
C ILE A 459 17.19 -9.03 10.16
N LYS A 460 16.66 -8.01 9.51
CA LYS A 460 15.22 -7.80 9.33
C LYS A 460 14.66 -8.59 8.16
N MET A 461 13.44 -9.08 8.36
CA MET A 461 12.72 -9.83 7.35
C MET A 461 11.71 -9.00 6.57
N ASN A 462 10.96 -8.15 7.26
CA ASN A 462 10.05 -7.19 6.66
C ASN A 462 10.44 -5.78 7.09
N ALA A 463 10.82 -4.94 6.13
CA ALA A 463 11.35 -3.61 6.40
C ALA A 463 10.89 -2.54 5.39
N THR A 464 10.17 -2.89 4.33
CA THR A 464 10.05 -2.02 3.15
C THR A 464 8.70 -1.34 3.00
N ASP A 465 7.68 -1.77 3.77
CA ASP A 465 6.30 -1.52 3.35
C ASP A 465 5.56 -0.49 4.21
N CYS A 466 5.97 -0.33 5.47
CA CYS A 466 5.15 0.28 6.51
C CYS A 466 5.01 1.80 6.42
N HIS A 467 6.04 2.52 5.94
CA HIS A 467 5.94 3.97 5.71
C HIS A 467 4.97 4.33 4.59
N LEU A 468 4.59 3.36 3.78
CA LEU A 468 3.52 3.46 2.78
C LEU A 468 2.44 2.43 3.08
N GLY A 469 2.20 2.08 4.36
CA GLY A 469 1.21 1.10 4.76
C GLY A 469 -0.21 1.57 4.45
N HIS A 470 -1.17 0.64 4.41
CA HIS A 470 -2.58 1.00 4.41
C HIS A 470 -3.00 1.23 5.87
N ASP A 471 -2.42 2.26 6.49
CA ASP A 471 -2.74 2.70 7.85
C ASP A 471 -2.61 4.23 7.96
N LEU A 472 -3.01 4.80 9.09
CA LEU A 472 -3.00 6.25 9.29
C LEU A 472 -1.59 6.85 9.35
N ILE A 473 -0.56 6.06 9.65
CA ILE A 473 0.69 6.56 10.21
C ILE A 473 1.55 7.22 9.13
N GLY A 474 1.79 6.53 8.01
CA GLY A 474 2.69 7.00 6.94
C GLY A 474 4.11 7.31 7.45
N PRO A 475 4.96 8.06 6.72
CA PRO A 475 6.33 8.37 7.14
C PRO A 475 6.41 9.16 8.46
N GLN A 476 7.25 8.73 9.41
CA GLN A 476 7.39 9.31 10.76
C GLN A 476 8.85 9.54 11.15
N ASP A 477 9.07 10.32 12.20
CA ASP A 477 10.39 10.45 12.82
C ASP A 477 10.91 9.10 13.34
N ILE A 478 12.24 8.93 13.42
CA ILE A 478 12.86 7.74 14.01
C ILE A 478 12.39 7.48 15.45
N ALA A 479 11.93 8.50 16.18
CA ALA A 479 11.31 8.35 17.48
C ALA A 479 10.10 7.39 17.49
N TRP A 480 9.38 7.23 16.37
CA TRP A 480 8.33 6.21 16.23
C TRP A 480 8.90 4.79 16.35
N ASP A 481 10.01 4.52 15.65
CA ASP A 481 10.69 3.23 15.68
C ASP A 481 11.40 3.00 17.03
N ILE A 482 11.97 4.05 17.64
CA ILE A 482 12.53 3.91 19.02
C ILE A 482 11.42 3.48 19.99
N ALA A 483 10.26 4.16 19.96
CA ALA A 483 9.11 3.79 20.78
C ALA A 483 8.61 2.37 20.49
N GLY A 484 8.67 1.95 19.23
CA GLY A 484 8.33 0.58 18.83
C GLY A 484 9.29 -0.46 19.39
N LEU A 485 10.60 -0.22 19.30
CA LEU A 485 11.62 -1.12 19.84
C LEU A 485 11.48 -1.25 21.36
N GLU A 486 11.37 -0.13 22.07
CA GLU A 486 11.17 -0.09 23.51
C GLU A 486 9.95 -0.92 23.95
N THR A 487 8.85 -0.77 23.22
CA THR A 487 7.60 -1.46 23.53
C THR A 487 7.69 -2.95 23.26
N GLU A 488 8.11 -3.32 22.05
CA GLU A 488 8.01 -4.71 21.58
C GLU A 488 9.12 -5.59 22.16
N TRP A 489 10.26 -5.02 22.54
CA TRP A 489 11.37 -5.73 23.18
C TRP A 489 11.40 -5.57 24.70
N GLN A 490 10.46 -4.79 25.25
CA GLN A 490 10.35 -4.46 26.68
C GLN A 490 11.69 -3.97 27.23
N LEU A 491 12.28 -2.98 26.54
CA LEU A 491 13.59 -2.46 26.90
C LEU A 491 13.57 -1.83 28.30
N THR A 492 14.63 -2.05 29.06
CA THR A 492 14.89 -1.30 30.30
C THR A 492 15.28 0.14 29.97
N VAL A 493 15.31 1.01 30.99
CA VAL A 493 15.77 2.39 30.83
C VAL A 493 17.22 2.45 30.32
N ASP A 494 18.10 1.60 30.84
CA ASP A 494 19.50 1.53 30.41
C ASP A 494 19.63 1.05 28.97
N GLU A 495 18.85 0.04 28.58
CA GLU A 495 18.82 -0.46 27.19
C GLU A 495 18.29 0.60 26.22
N SER A 496 17.24 1.34 26.59
CA SER A 496 16.74 2.47 25.79
C SER A 496 17.79 3.58 25.66
N ASN A 497 18.53 3.88 26.73
CA ASN A 497 19.62 4.85 26.68
C ASN A 497 20.73 4.42 25.71
N VAL A 498 21.09 3.13 25.70
CA VAL A 498 22.05 2.57 24.73
C VAL A 498 21.55 2.75 23.30
N VAL A 499 20.28 2.45 23.02
CA VAL A 499 19.68 2.64 21.68
C VAL A 499 19.77 4.10 21.24
N GLN A 500 19.33 5.02 22.10
CA GLN A 500 19.35 6.45 21.81
C GLN A 500 20.78 6.98 21.60
N GLU A 501 21.74 6.50 22.39
CA GLU A 501 23.15 6.88 22.29
C GLU A 501 23.79 6.39 20.98
N ILE A 502 23.52 5.16 20.56
CA ILE A 502 24.00 4.63 19.27
C ILE A 502 23.42 5.45 18.10
N ILE A 503 22.11 5.72 18.13
CA ILE A 503 21.44 6.53 17.10
C ILE A 503 22.03 7.94 17.06
N PHE A 504 22.23 8.57 18.23
CA PHE A 504 22.84 9.89 18.33
C PHE A 504 24.25 9.91 17.74
N ASN A 505 25.11 8.96 18.13
CA ASN A 505 26.50 8.91 17.67
C ASN A 505 26.62 8.69 16.16
N ARG A 506 25.67 7.99 15.54
CA ARG A 506 25.63 7.79 14.10
C ARG A 506 25.03 9.02 13.39
N THR A 507 23.88 9.51 13.83
CA THR A 507 23.08 10.50 13.10
C THR A 507 23.42 11.97 13.44
N GLY A 508 24.10 12.20 14.57
CA GLY A 508 24.31 13.53 15.15
C GLY A 508 23.04 14.17 15.71
N ARG A 509 21.91 13.45 15.78
CA ARG A 509 20.61 14.00 16.18
C ARG A 509 20.07 13.26 17.40
N ARG A 510 19.91 13.99 18.50
CA ARG A 510 19.23 13.50 19.71
C ARG A 510 17.77 13.96 19.65
N ARG A 511 16.84 13.06 19.99
CA ARG A 511 15.43 13.42 20.13
C ARG A 511 15.13 13.91 21.53
N THR A 512 14.30 14.94 21.59
CA THR A 512 13.80 15.50 22.85
C THR A 512 12.99 14.42 23.58
N GLN A 513 13.05 14.43 24.92
CA GLN A 513 12.27 13.45 25.70
C GLN A 513 10.77 13.70 25.54
N GLU A 514 10.40 14.95 25.27
CA GLU A 514 9.09 15.44 24.91
C GLU A 514 8.54 14.72 23.67
N LEU A 515 9.30 14.74 22.56
CA LEU A 515 8.90 14.07 21.31
C LEU A 515 8.84 12.55 21.48
N LEU A 516 9.84 11.96 22.14
CA LEU A 516 9.86 10.52 22.43
C LEU A 516 8.63 10.09 23.25
N SER A 517 8.23 10.87 24.24
CA SER A 517 7.09 10.54 25.09
C SER A 517 5.76 10.59 24.34
N ILE A 518 5.61 11.50 23.36
CA ILE A 518 4.46 11.48 22.44
C ILE A 518 4.44 10.17 21.66
N TYR A 519 5.56 9.82 21.03
CA TYR A 519 5.64 8.62 20.21
C TYR A 519 5.48 7.33 21.01
N ARG A 520 5.93 7.28 22.27
CA ARG A 520 5.69 6.17 23.21
C ARG A 520 4.21 5.91 23.44
N VAL A 521 3.41 6.96 23.63
CA VAL A 521 1.95 6.86 23.78
C VAL A 521 1.30 6.52 22.43
N ALA A 522 1.67 7.24 21.37
CA ALA A 522 1.09 7.08 20.04
C ALA A 522 1.31 5.67 19.46
N TYR A 523 2.53 5.15 19.54
CA TYR A 523 2.87 3.80 19.07
C TYR A 523 2.00 2.74 19.77
N ARG A 524 1.92 2.78 21.10
CA ARG A 524 1.15 1.81 21.89
C ARG A 524 -0.36 1.90 21.61
N ALA A 525 -0.89 3.12 21.48
CA ALA A 525 -2.30 3.33 21.14
C ALA A 525 -2.65 2.81 19.74
N PHE A 526 -1.76 3.02 18.77
CA PHE A 526 -1.90 2.48 17.43
C PHE A 526 -1.79 0.95 17.41
N ARG A 527 -0.76 0.40 18.05
CA ARG A 527 -0.48 -1.02 18.09
C ARG A 527 -1.60 -1.80 18.78
N MET A 528 -2.16 -1.26 19.86
CA MET A 528 -3.37 -1.78 20.49
C MET A 528 -4.55 -1.82 19.49
N GLY A 529 -4.72 -0.75 18.71
CA GLY A 529 -5.70 -0.67 17.63
C GLY A 529 -5.55 -1.80 16.61
N GLN A 530 -4.34 -2.02 16.10
CA GLN A 530 -4.04 -3.10 15.17
C GLN A 530 -4.36 -4.48 15.73
N LEU A 531 -3.93 -4.77 16.97
CA LEU A 531 -4.17 -6.05 17.63
C LEU A 531 -5.66 -6.29 17.90
N TRP A 532 -6.39 -5.25 18.30
CA TRP A 532 -7.85 -5.32 18.49
C TRP A 532 -8.56 -5.63 17.17
N MET A 533 -8.20 -4.96 16.08
CA MET A 533 -8.79 -5.23 14.76
C MET A 533 -8.43 -6.62 14.24
N GLY A 534 -7.20 -7.08 14.45
CA GLY A 534 -6.80 -8.46 14.14
C GLY A 534 -7.64 -9.49 14.90
N THR A 535 -7.94 -9.22 16.17
CA THR A 535 -8.81 -10.06 17.01
C THR A 535 -10.23 -10.14 16.45
N GLU A 536 -10.80 -9.01 16.06
CA GLU A 536 -12.14 -8.92 15.46
C GLU A 536 -12.22 -9.66 14.12
N ASN A 537 -11.20 -9.52 13.27
CA ASN A 537 -11.16 -10.16 11.95
C ASN A 537 -10.93 -11.68 12.04
N SER A 538 -10.13 -12.14 13.00
CA SER A 538 -9.81 -13.57 13.16
C SER A 538 -10.88 -14.36 13.91
N GLY A 539 -11.81 -13.66 14.58
CA GLY A 539 -12.82 -14.24 15.46
C GLY A 539 -12.24 -14.67 16.82
N CYS A 540 -12.83 -14.21 17.92
CA CYS A 540 -12.32 -14.43 19.28
C CYS A 540 -12.19 -15.90 19.73
N GLN A 541 -12.85 -16.83 19.04
CA GLN A 541 -12.87 -18.26 19.38
C GLN A 541 -11.77 -19.06 18.67
N THR A 542 -11.16 -18.50 17.61
CA THR A 542 -10.02 -19.15 16.95
C THR A 542 -8.79 -19.09 17.86
N GLU A 543 -7.85 -20.00 17.66
CA GLU A 543 -6.55 -19.96 18.34
C GLU A 543 -5.84 -18.62 18.10
N THR A 544 -5.82 -18.16 16.85
CA THR A 544 -5.39 -16.82 16.45
C THR A 544 -6.06 -15.71 17.23
N GLY A 545 -7.39 -15.71 17.30
CA GLY A 545 -8.15 -14.70 18.04
C GLY A 545 -7.80 -14.68 19.53
N ARG A 546 -7.56 -15.85 20.14
CA ARG A 546 -7.15 -15.93 21.56
C ARG A 546 -5.78 -15.32 21.80
N PHE A 547 -4.79 -15.59 20.94
CA PHE A 547 -3.46 -14.97 21.03
C PHE A 547 -3.51 -13.45 20.83
N LEU A 548 -4.21 -12.98 19.79
CA LEU A 548 -4.35 -11.54 19.51
C LEU A 548 -5.07 -10.80 20.65
N LYS A 549 -6.07 -11.43 21.26
CA LYS A 549 -6.75 -10.89 22.44
C LYS A 549 -5.82 -10.77 23.65
N ALA A 550 -4.97 -11.77 23.90
CA ALA A 550 -3.98 -11.71 24.97
C ALA A 550 -2.93 -10.62 24.70
N ALA A 551 -2.45 -10.51 23.46
CA ALA A 551 -1.54 -9.44 23.05
C ALA A 551 -2.18 -8.06 23.19
N THR A 552 -3.46 -7.92 22.82
CA THR A 552 -4.23 -6.67 22.96
C THR A 552 -4.29 -6.23 24.43
N LYS A 553 -4.55 -7.15 25.36
CA LYS A 553 -4.57 -6.86 26.81
C LYS A 553 -3.21 -6.41 27.33
N ARG A 554 -2.12 -7.08 26.93
CA ARG A 554 -0.76 -6.67 27.32
C ARG A 554 -0.42 -5.28 26.79
N MET A 555 -0.76 -5.00 25.53
CA MET A 555 -0.55 -3.69 24.91
C MET A 555 -1.38 -2.59 25.58
N GLN A 556 -2.62 -2.91 25.97
CA GLN A 556 -3.47 -1.99 26.75
C GLN A 556 -2.83 -1.64 28.11
N ALA A 557 -2.29 -2.62 28.84
CA ALA A 557 -1.59 -2.35 30.09
C ALA A 557 -0.33 -1.48 29.88
N SER A 558 0.45 -1.77 28.83
CA SER A 558 1.61 -0.97 28.45
C SER A 558 1.23 0.47 28.08
N LEU A 559 0.11 0.67 27.38
CA LEU A 559 -0.42 1.99 27.06
C LEU A 559 -0.79 2.80 28.31
N VAL A 560 -1.41 2.17 29.31
CA VAL A 560 -1.75 2.83 30.57
C VAL A 560 -0.48 3.34 31.27
N LEU A 561 0.54 2.50 31.39
CA LEU A 561 1.84 2.91 31.97
C LEU A 561 2.47 4.08 31.21
N ALA A 562 2.45 4.05 29.87
CA ALA A 562 2.97 5.15 29.07
C ALA A 562 2.20 6.47 29.28
N ILE A 563 0.88 6.41 29.51
CA ILE A 563 0.07 7.59 29.83
C ILE A 563 0.39 8.11 31.25
N GLU A 564 0.65 7.22 32.21
CA GLU A 564 1.05 7.61 33.57
C GLU A 564 2.43 8.26 33.59
N ASP A 565 3.40 7.70 32.87
CA ASP A 565 4.75 8.27 32.77
C ASP A 565 4.73 9.61 32.02
N TRP A 566 3.91 9.70 30.97
CA TRP A 566 3.59 10.97 30.32
C TRP A 566 3.04 12.00 31.30
N ALA A 567 2.09 11.61 32.16
CA ALA A 567 1.53 12.52 33.16
C ALA A 567 2.58 13.00 34.17
N LYS A 568 3.46 12.11 34.63
CA LYS A 568 4.57 12.48 35.53
C LYS A 568 5.54 13.46 34.88
N SER A 569 5.80 13.34 33.57
CA SER A 569 6.70 14.25 32.86
C SER A 569 6.14 15.68 32.68
N ARG A 570 4.83 15.88 32.91
CA ARG A 570 4.16 17.19 32.80
C ARG A 570 3.87 17.87 34.14
N CYS A 571 4.08 17.18 35.26
CA CYS A 571 3.97 17.72 36.61
C CYS A 571 5.35 18.13 37.11
#